data_AF-A0A7D9I7S8-F1
#
_entry.id   AF-A0A7D9I7S8-F1
#
_cell.length_a   1.000
_cell.length_b   1.000
_cell.length_c   1.000
_cell.angle_alpha   90.00
_cell.angle_beta   90.00
_cell.angle_gamma   90.00
#
_symmetry.space_group_name_H-M   'P 1'
#
loop_
_entity.id
_entity.type
_entity.pdbx_description
1 polymer ?
#
loop_
_entity_poly.entity_id
_entity_poly.type
_entity_poly.pdbx_seq_one_letter_code
_entity_poly.pdbx_strand_id
1 'polypeptide(L)'
;MIEMNIGLILRIFPVLLLAYFASCRRTRQINEASNEGRNSTVPNEVGREVGNSVEQKPCHRHLKRVESFMFPSKFRPFIPLCDSNGYYLPLQCHQSSRYCWCVDKNGNMKPGTRTKGAINCGMKALKKPCESHRLRSLKHQANSFRSVFIPKCGDDGYYAPMQCTVKNKYCWCVDKDGNKKKGSRTKGLADCSGQKPKDKGN
;
A
#
# COMPACT_ATOMS: atom_id res chain seq x y z
N MET A 1 48.63 15.63 -38.04
CA MET A 1 47.52 15.46 -38.98
C MET A 1 47.40 13.96 -39.24
N ILE A 2 46.48 13.29 -38.55
CA ILE A 2 46.18 11.87 -38.75
C ILE A 2 44.85 11.84 -39.49
N GLU A 3 44.92 11.62 -40.79
CA GLU A 3 43.78 11.38 -41.68
C GLU A 3 43.08 10.08 -41.24
N MET A 4 41.98 10.21 -40.49
CA MET A 4 41.11 9.08 -40.17
C MET A 4 40.16 8.82 -41.36
N ASN A 5 40.36 7.67 -41.98
CA ASN A 5 39.64 7.22 -43.17
C ASN A 5 38.13 7.05 -42.87
N ILE A 6 37.31 7.98 -43.39
CA ILE A 6 35.85 8.09 -43.18
C ILE A 6 35.07 6.86 -43.69
N GLY A 7 35.68 6.00 -44.51
CA GLY A 7 35.05 4.80 -45.07
C GLY A 7 34.71 3.69 -44.05
N LEU A 8 35.36 3.64 -42.88
CA LEU A 8 35.16 2.55 -41.91
C LEU A 8 34.04 2.83 -40.89
N ILE A 9 33.65 4.09 -40.71
CA ILE A 9 32.62 4.50 -39.72
C ILE A 9 31.20 4.29 -40.26
N LEU A 10 30.99 4.32 -41.58
CA LEU A 10 29.67 4.18 -42.21
C LEU A 10 29.18 2.73 -42.44
N ARG A 11 30.01 1.71 -42.15
CA ARG A 11 29.60 0.29 -42.29
C ARG A 11 29.28 -0.42 -40.97
N ILE A 12 29.53 0.21 -39.82
CA ILE A 12 29.32 -0.41 -38.50
C ILE A 12 28.08 0.17 -37.79
N PHE A 13 27.63 1.37 -38.17
CA PHE A 13 26.49 2.03 -37.52
C PHE A 13 25.05 1.55 -37.86
N PRO A 14 24.74 0.80 -38.94
CA PRO A 14 23.35 0.37 -39.17
C PRO A 14 22.99 -0.98 -38.54
N VAL A 15 23.93 -1.72 -37.94
CA VAL A 15 23.65 -3.07 -37.38
C VAL A 15 23.29 -3.04 -35.89
N LEU A 16 23.52 -1.93 -35.18
CA LEU A 16 23.23 -1.81 -33.74
C LEU A 16 21.94 -1.02 -33.41
N LEU A 17 21.26 -0.40 -34.38
CA LEU A 17 20.05 0.39 -34.11
C LEU A 17 18.71 -0.35 -34.36
N LEU A 18 18.72 -1.52 -34.99
CA LEU A 18 17.49 -2.31 -35.25
C LEU A 18 17.20 -3.39 -34.19
N ALA A 19 18.07 -3.58 -33.20
CA ALA A 19 17.83 -4.52 -32.11
C ALA A 19 17.12 -3.90 -30.88
N TYR A 20 16.91 -2.57 -30.85
CA TYR A 20 16.35 -1.89 -29.67
C TYR A 20 14.83 -1.63 -29.72
N PHE A 21 14.14 -1.93 -30.83
CA PHE A 21 12.70 -1.68 -30.99
C PHE A 21 11.82 -2.92 -31.19
N ALA A 22 12.33 -4.12 -30.99
CA ALA A 22 11.56 -5.36 -31.12
C ALA A 22 11.34 -6.07 -29.77
N SER A 23 10.70 -5.40 -28.81
CA SER A 23 10.07 -6.13 -27.70
C SER A 23 8.89 -5.37 -27.11
N CYS A 24 7.74 -5.46 -27.78
CA CYS A 24 6.43 -5.35 -27.11
C CYS A 24 5.33 -5.95 -28.01
N ARG A 25 5.29 -7.28 -28.15
CA ARG A 25 4.11 -7.95 -28.72
C ARG A 25 4.01 -9.43 -28.30
N ARG A 26 3.63 -9.71 -27.04
CA ARG A 26 2.86 -10.94 -26.70
C ARG A 26 2.35 -10.97 -25.26
N THR A 27 1.05 -10.72 -25.07
CA THR A 27 0.17 -11.62 -24.28
C THR A 27 -1.30 -11.30 -24.56
N ARG A 28 -1.79 -11.79 -25.70
CA ARG A 28 -3.23 -11.96 -25.92
C ARG A 28 -3.39 -13.03 -27.00
N GLN A 29 -3.36 -14.29 -26.57
CA GLN A 29 -3.86 -15.50 -27.23
C GLN A 29 -3.19 -16.73 -26.62
N ILE A 30 -3.74 -17.17 -25.49
CA ILE A 30 -3.80 -18.57 -25.06
C ILE A 30 -5.07 -18.63 -24.24
N ASN A 31 -6.20 -18.79 -24.92
CA ASN A 31 -7.52 -19.15 -24.40
C ASN A 31 -8.37 -19.59 -25.60
N GLU A 32 -7.88 -20.56 -26.35
CA GLU A 32 -8.63 -21.27 -27.40
C GLU A 32 -7.79 -22.52 -27.74
N ALA A 33 -8.45 -23.67 -27.85
CA ALA A 33 -7.89 -25.02 -28.06
C ALA A 33 -7.46 -25.80 -26.80
N SER A 34 -8.44 -26.32 -26.07
CA SER A 34 -8.51 -27.75 -25.69
C SER A 34 -9.78 -28.01 -24.87
N ASN A 35 -10.93 -28.04 -25.55
CA ASN A 35 -12.13 -28.64 -24.97
C ASN A 35 -12.64 -29.69 -25.95
N GLU A 36 -11.94 -30.83 -25.96
CA GLU A 36 -12.37 -32.04 -26.63
C GLU A 36 -12.06 -33.23 -25.71
N GLY A 37 -13.14 -33.80 -25.18
CA GLY A 37 -13.25 -35.20 -24.80
C GLY A 37 -12.19 -35.80 -23.88
N ARG A 38 -12.45 -35.78 -22.57
CA ARG A 38 -12.10 -36.94 -21.74
C ARG A 38 -13.15 -37.18 -20.65
N ASN A 39 -14.14 -37.97 -21.03
CA ASN A 39 -15.05 -38.63 -20.10
C ASN A 39 -14.24 -39.73 -19.40
N SER A 40 -13.97 -39.59 -18.11
CA SER A 40 -13.33 -40.63 -17.32
C SER A 40 -13.99 -40.68 -15.95
N THR A 41 -14.95 -41.59 -15.86
CA THR A 41 -15.51 -42.14 -14.63
C THR A 41 -14.41 -42.80 -13.79
N VAL A 42 -14.14 -42.24 -12.61
CA VAL A 42 -13.47 -42.91 -11.48
C VAL A 42 -14.17 -42.46 -10.18
N PRO A 43 -14.38 -43.35 -9.19
CA PRO A 43 -15.41 -43.20 -8.16
C PRO A 43 -15.00 -42.32 -6.98
N ASN A 44 -16.03 -41.91 -6.23
CA ASN A 44 -16.03 -41.16 -4.98
C ASN A 44 -14.85 -41.49 -4.03
N GLU A 45 -14.01 -40.48 -3.77
CA GLU A 45 -13.22 -40.42 -2.54
C GLU A 45 -13.22 -38.98 -1.97
N VAL A 46 -13.82 -38.87 -0.79
CA VAL A 46 -13.64 -37.87 0.30
C VAL A 46 -13.32 -36.43 -0.14
N GLY A 47 -14.36 -35.59 -0.11
CA GLY A 47 -14.27 -34.15 -0.32
C GLY A 47 -13.28 -33.47 0.63
N ARG A 48 -12.12 -33.11 0.08
CA ARG A 48 -11.22 -32.12 0.68
C ARG A 48 -11.79 -30.75 0.36
N GLU A 49 -12.37 -30.10 1.37
CA GLU A 49 -12.81 -28.71 1.28
C GLU A 49 -11.64 -27.84 0.79
N VAL A 50 -11.76 -27.34 -0.43
CA VAL A 50 -10.92 -26.24 -0.93
C VAL A 50 -11.25 -25.05 -0.04
N GLY A 51 -10.36 -24.79 0.92
CA GLY A 51 -10.44 -23.65 1.81
C GLY A 51 -10.76 -22.39 1.01
N ASN A 52 -11.94 -21.84 1.30
CA ASN A 52 -12.51 -20.63 0.74
C ASN A 52 -11.43 -19.54 0.59
N SER A 53 -11.02 -19.27 -0.65
CA SER A 53 -10.12 -18.18 -0.98
C SER A 53 -10.83 -16.86 -0.68
N VAL A 54 -10.66 -16.34 0.54
CA VAL A 54 -11.12 -15.01 0.91
C VAL A 54 -10.61 -14.05 -0.16
N GLU A 55 -11.52 -13.51 -0.97
CA GLU A 55 -11.19 -12.60 -2.06
C GLU A 55 -10.51 -11.36 -1.44
N GLN A 56 -9.17 -11.38 -1.41
CA GLN A 56 -8.43 -10.37 -0.69
C GLN A 56 -8.58 -9.03 -1.42
N LYS A 57 -9.21 -8.07 -0.74
CA LYS A 57 -9.54 -6.75 -1.30
C LYS A 57 -8.27 -5.98 -1.70
N PRO A 58 -8.36 -5.13 -2.74
CA PRO A 58 -7.18 -4.65 -3.46
C PRO A 58 -6.23 -3.81 -2.61
N CYS A 59 -6.75 -3.00 -1.67
CA CYS A 59 -5.90 -2.20 -0.79
C CYS A 59 -5.20 -3.06 0.24
N HIS A 60 -5.90 -3.95 0.93
CA HIS A 60 -5.29 -4.89 1.88
C HIS A 60 -4.24 -5.79 1.23
N ARG A 61 -4.47 -6.24 -0.01
CA ARG A 61 -3.48 -6.99 -0.77
C ARG A 61 -2.19 -6.18 -1.00
N HIS A 62 -2.33 -4.92 -1.42
CA HIS A 62 -1.18 -4.03 -1.60
C HIS A 62 -0.48 -3.72 -0.27
N LEU A 63 -1.23 -3.43 0.79
CA LEU A 63 -0.69 -3.16 2.12
C LEU A 63 0.17 -4.33 2.62
N LYS A 64 -0.35 -5.57 2.55
CA LYS A 64 0.43 -6.75 2.96
C LYS A 64 1.73 -6.90 2.15
N ARG A 65 1.69 -6.62 0.85
CA ARG A 65 2.90 -6.65 0.00
C ARG A 65 3.93 -5.63 0.48
N VAL A 66 3.52 -4.39 0.76
CA VAL A 66 4.41 -3.34 1.27
C VAL A 66 4.95 -3.72 2.65
N GLU A 67 4.12 -4.24 3.55
CA GLU A 67 4.56 -4.66 4.89
C GLU A 67 5.51 -5.87 4.86
N SER A 68 5.36 -6.77 3.89
CA SER A 68 6.23 -7.95 3.71
C SER A 68 7.60 -7.62 3.08
N PHE A 69 7.73 -6.46 2.44
CA PHE A 69 8.95 -6.11 1.71
C PHE A 69 9.95 -5.40 2.63
N MET A 70 11.18 -5.88 2.68
CA MET A 70 12.26 -5.20 3.40
C MET A 70 12.83 -4.07 2.55
N PHE A 71 12.51 -2.83 2.93
CA PHE A 71 13.07 -1.64 2.30
C PHE A 71 14.37 -1.20 2.97
N PRO A 72 15.36 -0.69 2.23
CA PRO A 72 16.54 -0.07 2.81
C PRO A 72 16.17 1.06 3.78
N SER A 73 16.92 1.25 4.86
CA SER A 73 16.61 2.21 5.93
C SER A 73 16.42 3.67 5.47
N LYS A 74 17.02 4.06 4.34
CA LYS A 74 16.88 5.40 3.73
C LYS A 74 15.61 5.54 2.88
N PHE A 75 15.05 4.43 2.41
CA PHE A 75 13.83 4.43 1.62
C PHE A 75 12.60 4.53 2.53
N ARG A 76 11.62 5.32 2.10
CA ARG A 76 10.33 5.45 2.75
C ARG A 76 9.28 5.04 1.71
N PRO A 77 8.78 3.81 1.75
CA PRO A 77 7.81 3.36 0.76
C PRO A 77 6.51 4.14 0.88
N PHE A 78 5.77 4.19 -0.21
CA PHE A 78 4.36 4.54 -0.15
C PHE A 78 3.59 3.40 0.55
N ILE A 79 2.92 3.73 1.65
CA ILE A 79 2.03 2.81 2.37
C ILE A 79 0.60 3.18 1.98
N PRO A 80 -0.15 2.29 1.30
CA PRO A 80 -1.52 2.59 0.90
C PRO A 80 -2.43 2.68 2.13
N LEU A 81 -3.39 3.60 2.07
CA LEU A 81 -4.35 3.79 3.15
C LEU A 81 -5.68 3.16 2.77
N CYS A 82 -6.06 2.17 3.55
CA CYS A 82 -7.26 1.37 3.35
C CYS A 82 -8.37 1.78 4.31
N ASP A 83 -9.61 1.55 3.87
CA ASP A 83 -10.76 1.44 4.76
C ASP A 83 -10.88 0.01 5.33
N SER A 84 -11.77 -0.16 6.29
CA SER A 84 -12.11 -1.42 6.97
C SER A 84 -12.68 -2.47 6.02
N ASN A 85 -13.26 -2.05 4.89
CA ASN A 85 -13.72 -2.97 3.85
C ASN A 85 -12.57 -3.44 2.94
N GLY A 86 -11.34 -2.96 3.16
CA GLY A 86 -10.15 -3.33 2.40
C GLY A 86 -10.01 -2.67 1.03
N TYR A 87 -10.78 -1.62 0.77
CA TYR A 87 -10.65 -0.76 -0.41
C TYR A 87 -9.78 0.46 -0.09
N TYR A 88 -9.35 1.16 -1.14
CA TYR A 88 -8.54 2.37 -0.96
C TYR A 88 -9.40 3.53 -0.47
N LEU A 89 -8.86 4.30 0.47
CA LEU A 89 -9.42 5.62 0.76
C LEU A 89 -9.30 6.51 -0.49
N PRO A 90 -10.33 7.33 -0.82
CA PRO A 90 -10.31 8.14 -2.04
C PRO A 90 -9.15 9.15 -2.13
N LEU A 91 -8.58 9.55 -0.99
CA LEU A 91 -7.38 10.40 -0.91
C LEU A 91 -6.20 9.55 -0.44
N GLN A 92 -5.14 9.52 -1.22
CA GLN A 92 -3.86 8.89 -0.86
C GLN A 92 -2.79 9.97 -0.75
N CYS A 93 -1.89 9.82 0.21
CA CYS A 93 -0.78 10.75 0.41
C CYS A 93 0.52 9.98 0.66
N HIS A 94 1.54 10.29 -0.13
CA HIS A 94 2.87 9.76 0.11
C HIS A 94 3.59 10.62 1.15
N GLN A 95 3.68 10.09 2.38
CA GLN A 95 4.20 10.81 3.55
C GLN A 95 5.60 11.42 3.32
N SER A 96 6.49 10.72 2.62
CA SER A 96 7.86 11.20 2.37
C SER A 96 7.93 12.28 1.30
N SER A 97 7.27 12.09 0.15
CA SER A 97 7.33 13.06 -0.96
C SER A 97 6.36 14.24 -0.82
N ARG A 98 5.42 14.14 0.13
CA ARG A 98 4.33 15.09 0.39
C ARG A 98 3.30 15.23 -0.74
N TYR A 99 3.38 14.43 -1.81
CA TYR A 99 2.33 14.39 -2.81
C TYR A 99 1.10 13.65 -2.29
N CYS A 100 -0.07 14.18 -2.61
CA CYS A 100 -1.36 13.54 -2.45
C CYS A 100 -2.06 13.42 -3.81
N TRP A 101 -2.95 12.44 -3.96
CA TRP A 101 -3.74 12.23 -5.18
C TRP A 101 -5.05 11.52 -4.85
N CYS A 102 -6.01 11.65 -5.76
CA CYS A 102 -7.27 10.93 -5.64
C CYS A 102 -7.18 9.57 -6.32
N VAL A 103 -7.83 8.56 -5.74
CA VAL A 103 -7.94 7.22 -6.31
C VAL A 103 -9.39 6.75 -6.36
N ASP A 104 -9.67 5.75 -7.19
CA ASP A 104 -10.88 4.94 -7.09
C ASP A 104 -10.76 3.85 -5.99
N LYS A 105 -11.82 3.05 -5.80
CA LYS A 105 -11.85 1.96 -4.79
C LYS A 105 -10.76 0.91 -4.99
N ASN A 106 -10.24 0.75 -6.21
CA ASN A 106 -9.23 -0.23 -6.58
C ASN A 106 -7.80 0.33 -6.50
N GLY A 107 -7.65 1.64 -6.26
CA GLY A 107 -6.36 2.31 -6.14
C GLY A 107 -5.88 2.98 -7.43
N ASN A 108 -6.70 3.03 -8.48
CA ASN A 108 -6.31 3.70 -9.71
C ASN A 108 -6.32 5.22 -9.49
N MET A 109 -5.19 5.87 -9.78
CA MET A 109 -5.06 7.32 -9.65
C MET A 109 -5.94 8.05 -10.66
N LYS A 110 -6.70 9.03 -10.20
CA LYS A 110 -7.46 9.93 -11.07
C LYS A 110 -6.48 10.93 -11.74
N PRO A 111 -6.52 11.08 -13.08
CA PRO A 111 -5.64 12.02 -13.78
C PRO A 111 -5.74 13.45 -13.23
N GLY A 112 -4.63 14.19 -13.22
CA GLY A 112 -4.58 15.58 -12.78
C GLY A 112 -4.72 15.81 -11.26
N THR A 113 -4.85 14.76 -10.45
CA THR A 113 -5.08 14.90 -9.00
C THR A 113 -3.82 14.90 -8.15
N ARG A 114 -2.64 14.64 -8.72
CA ARG A 114 -1.39 14.59 -7.97
C ARG A 114 -0.90 16.01 -7.64
N THR A 115 -0.90 16.38 -6.36
CA THR A 115 -0.54 17.73 -5.89
C THR A 115 0.17 17.71 -4.53
N LYS A 116 0.86 18.79 -4.17
CA LYS A 116 1.37 19.07 -2.81
C LYS A 116 0.45 20.01 -2.01
N GLY A 117 -0.66 20.44 -2.61
CA GLY A 117 -1.63 21.36 -2.02
C GLY A 117 -2.99 20.69 -1.76
N ALA A 118 -3.95 21.54 -1.43
CA ALA A 118 -5.31 21.11 -1.13
C ALA A 118 -5.97 20.39 -2.31
N ILE A 119 -6.65 19.28 -2.02
CA ILE A 119 -7.42 18.53 -3.01
C ILE A 119 -8.68 17.92 -2.39
N ASN A 120 -9.77 17.97 -3.15
CA ASN A 120 -11.03 17.34 -2.78
C ASN A 120 -11.29 16.08 -3.61
N CYS A 121 -11.26 14.91 -2.96
CA CYS A 121 -11.51 13.62 -3.61
C CYS A 121 -12.95 13.09 -3.40
N GLY A 122 -13.90 13.93 -2.97
CA GLY A 122 -15.30 13.52 -2.74
C GLY A 122 -15.46 12.51 -1.59
N MET A 123 -14.60 12.62 -0.57
CA MET A 123 -14.57 11.69 0.55
C MET A 123 -15.84 11.81 1.41
N LYS A 124 -16.55 10.69 1.61
CA LYS A 124 -17.68 10.60 2.55
C LYS A 124 -17.18 10.55 3.99
N ALA A 125 -18.03 10.99 4.93
CA ALA A 125 -17.75 10.84 6.35
C ALA A 125 -17.71 9.33 6.71
N LEU A 126 -16.63 8.91 7.37
CA LEU A 126 -16.47 7.54 7.87
C LEU A 126 -16.96 7.48 9.31
N LYS A 127 -17.68 6.40 9.65
CA LYS A 127 -18.31 6.24 10.97
C LYS A 127 -17.34 5.73 12.03
N LYS A 128 -16.35 4.91 11.65
CA LYS A 128 -15.42 4.30 12.59
C LYS A 128 -14.41 5.34 13.09
N PRO A 129 -14.05 5.31 14.40
CA PRO A 129 -13.30 6.40 15.02
C PRO A 129 -11.89 6.57 14.42
N CYS A 130 -11.15 5.49 14.22
CA CYS A 130 -9.80 5.57 13.65
C CYS A 130 -9.82 5.97 12.18
N GLU A 131 -10.74 5.42 11.39
CA GLU A 131 -10.90 5.80 9.98
C GLU A 131 -11.24 7.27 9.79
N SER A 132 -12.17 7.79 10.61
CA SER A 132 -12.56 9.19 10.58
C SER A 132 -11.39 10.10 10.95
N HIS A 133 -10.62 9.75 11.99
CA HIS A 133 -9.40 10.46 12.35
C HIS A 133 -8.35 10.40 11.22
N ARG A 134 -8.10 9.21 10.65
CA ARG A 134 -7.18 9.03 9.51
C ARG A 134 -7.55 9.92 8.33
N LEU A 135 -8.83 9.96 7.96
CA LEU A 135 -9.33 10.80 6.87
C LEU A 135 -9.09 12.29 7.14
N ARG A 136 -9.34 12.73 8.37
CA ARG A 136 -9.09 14.10 8.80
C ARG A 136 -7.60 14.44 8.74
N SER A 137 -6.74 13.56 9.26
CA SER A 137 -5.28 13.71 9.20
C SER A 137 -4.76 13.80 7.77
N LEU A 138 -5.34 13.03 6.84
CA LEU A 138 -4.99 13.11 5.41
C LEU A 138 -5.36 14.45 4.79
N LYS A 139 -6.56 14.95 5.07
CA LYS A 139 -7.00 16.28 4.62
C LYS A 139 -6.06 17.36 5.14
N HIS A 140 -5.72 17.32 6.44
CA HIS A 140 -4.74 18.25 7.01
C HIS A 140 -3.35 18.09 6.38
N GLN A 141 -2.94 16.86 6.05
CA GLN A 141 -1.66 16.60 5.42
C GLN A 141 -1.59 17.13 3.98
N ALA A 142 -2.68 17.06 3.22
CA ALA A 142 -2.79 17.63 1.88
C ALA A 142 -2.77 19.18 1.92
N ASN A 143 -3.30 19.77 3.00
CA ASN A 143 -3.43 21.21 3.16
C ASN A 143 -2.26 21.87 3.91
N SER A 144 -1.29 21.11 4.42
CA SER A 144 -0.23 21.63 5.30
C SER A 144 1.15 21.11 4.93
N PHE A 145 2.16 21.96 5.09
CA PHE A 145 3.56 21.56 4.97
C PHE A 145 4.02 20.67 6.15
N ARG A 146 3.31 20.69 7.29
CA ARG A 146 3.69 19.93 8.48
C ARG A 146 3.31 18.46 8.36
N SER A 147 4.18 17.58 8.85
CA SER A 147 3.87 16.16 9.00
C SER A 147 2.80 15.98 10.08
N VAL A 148 1.63 15.51 9.68
CA VAL A 148 0.53 15.17 10.58
C VAL A 148 0.62 13.70 10.98
N PHE A 149 0.23 13.37 12.20
CA PHE A 149 0.11 11.99 12.65
C PHE A 149 -1.07 11.30 11.94
N ILE A 150 -0.79 10.21 11.24
CA ILE A 150 -1.80 9.36 10.61
C ILE A 150 -1.88 8.06 11.41
N PRO A 151 -3.01 7.76 12.06
CA PRO A 151 -3.13 6.59 12.92
C PRO A 151 -3.14 5.28 12.13
N LYS A 152 -2.54 4.24 12.72
CA LYS A 152 -2.75 2.85 12.31
C LYS A 152 -4.11 2.40 12.84
N CYS A 153 -4.90 1.79 11.98
CA CYS A 153 -6.23 1.29 12.28
C CYS A 153 -6.20 -0.22 12.05
N GLY A 154 -7.01 -0.94 12.80
CA GLY A 154 -7.30 -2.34 12.52
C GLY A 154 -8.24 -2.47 11.32
N ASP A 155 -8.44 -3.70 10.88
CA ASP A 155 -9.35 -4.05 9.78
C ASP A 155 -10.83 -3.79 10.15
N ASP A 156 -11.13 -3.62 11.45
CA ASP A 156 -12.45 -3.25 11.97
C ASP A 156 -12.74 -1.73 11.95
N GLY A 157 -11.75 -0.94 11.53
CA GLY A 157 -11.82 0.54 11.47
C GLY A 157 -11.59 1.24 12.82
N TYR A 158 -11.30 0.48 13.89
CA TYR A 158 -10.88 1.01 15.19
C TYR A 158 -9.36 1.18 15.23
N TYR A 159 -8.84 1.77 16.30
CA TYR A 159 -7.39 1.96 16.41
C TYR A 159 -6.67 0.63 16.60
N ALA A 160 -5.57 0.45 15.87
CA ALA A 160 -4.65 -0.62 16.19
C ALA A 160 -4.08 -0.39 17.60
N PRO A 161 -3.88 -1.45 18.43
CA PRO A 161 -3.45 -1.28 19.81
C PRO A 161 -2.16 -0.48 19.98
N MET A 162 -1.23 -0.59 19.02
CA MET A 162 0.02 0.15 19.00
C MET A 162 -0.01 1.22 17.91
N GLN A 163 0.33 2.45 18.30
CA GLN A 163 0.51 3.60 17.41
C GLN A 163 1.97 4.02 17.42
N CYS A 164 2.47 4.50 16.28
CA CYS A 164 3.87 4.88 16.14
C CYS A 164 4.03 6.18 15.34
N THR A 165 5.03 6.99 15.70
CA THR A 165 5.45 8.15 14.92
C THR A 165 6.62 7.80 14.01
N VAL A 166 6.49 8.12 12.72
CA VAL A 166 7.55 7.87 11.73
C VAL A 166 8.79 8.76 11.98
N LYS A 167 8.60 10.00 12.45
CA LYS A 167 9.68 10.98 12.59
C LYS A 167 10.68 10.66 13.70
N ASN A 168 10.19 10.38 14.91
CA ASN A 168 11.01 10.19 16.12
C ASN A 168 10.93 8.77 16.69
N LYS A 169 10.31 7.82 15.95
CA LYS A 169 10.28 6.38 16.27
C LYS A 169 9.76 6.07 17.68
N TYR A 170 8.82 6.86 18.19
CA TYR A 170 8.13 6.53 19.43
C TYR A 170 6.89 5.72 19.11
N CYS A 171 6.62 4.69 19.90
CA CYS A 171 5.33 4.00 19.88
C CYS A 171 4.64 4.11 21.24
N TRP A 172 3.32 3.98 21.25
CA TRP A 172 2.49 3.95 22.46
C TRP A 172 1.27 3.08 22.25
N CYS A 173 0.66 2.63 23.34
CA CYS A 173 -0.56 1.86 23.29
C CYS A 173 -1.80 2.76 23.38
N VAL A 174 -2.85 2.38 22.68
CA VAL A 174 -4.17 3.03 22.70
C VAL A 174 -5.28 2.00 22.95
N ASP A 175 -6.45 2.46 23.38
CA ASP A 175 -7.69 1.67 23.34
C ASP A 175 -8.35 1.70 21.95
N LYS A 176 -9.53 1.10 21.81
CA LYS A 176 -10.26 1.04 20.52
C LYS A 176 -10.68 2.40 19.99
N ASP A 177 -10.86 3.39 20.85
CA ASP A 177 -11.26 4.76 20.49
C ASP A 177 -10.07 5.69 20.25
N GLY A 178 -8.86 5.22 20.55
CA GLY A 178 -7.60 5.92 20.31
C GLY A 178 -7.05 6.63 21.55
N ASN A 179 -7.64 6.43 22.73
CA ASN A 179 -7.13 7.03 23.96
C ASN A 179 -5.81 6.38 24.35
N LYS A 180 -4.79 7.20 24.54
CA LYS A 180 -3.45 6.74 24.90
C LYS A 180 -3.42 6.18 26.32
N LYS A 181 -2.94 4.94 26.47
CA LYS A 181 -2.70 4.32 27.78
C LYS A 181 -1.52 5.00 28.49
N LYS A 182 -1.70 5.41 29.74
CA LYS A 182 -0.69 6.16 30.51
C LYS A 182 0.59 5.33 30.67
N GLY A 183 1.75 5.98 30.54
CA GLY A 183 3.06 5.32 30.69
C GLY A 183 3.44 4.33 29.58
N SER A 184 2.63 4.17 28.53
CA SER A 184 2.89 3.19 27.44
C SER A 184 3.86 3.67 26.36
N ARG A 185 4.34 4.93 26.43
CA ARG A 185 5.18 5.50 25.37
C ARG A 185 6.61 5.01 25.50
N THR A 186 7.12 4.32 24.49
CA THR A 186 8.50 3.82 24.42
C THR A 186 9.19 4.33 23.15
N LYS A 187 10.53 4.33 23.15
CA LYS A 187 11.32 4.51 21.93
C LYS A 187 11.44 3.14 21.27
N GLY A 188 10.98 2.99 20.03
CA GLY A 188 10.79 1.68 19.40
C GLY A 188 9.42 1.09 19.70
N LEU A 189 9.30 -0.24 19.58
CA LEU A 189 8.05 -0.97 19.75
C LEU A 189 7.52 -0.86 21.19
N ALA A 190 6.20 -0.73 21.34
CA ALA A 190 5.53 -0.75 22.63
C ALA A 190 4.81 -2.09 22.81
N ASP A 191 4.95 -2.72 23.97
CA ASP A 191 4.20 -3.93 24.31
C ASP A 191 2.76 -3.54 24.70
N CYS A 192 1.81 -3.94 23.86
CA CYS A 192 0.39 -3.71 24.07
C CYS A 192 -0.38 -5.01 24.38
N SER A 193 0.33 -6.12 24.61
CA SER A 193 -0.20 -7.47 24.88
C SER A 193 -0.73 -7.62 26.31
N GLY A 194 -0.30 -6.77 27.23
CA GLY A 194 -0.67 -6.85 28.64
C GLY A 194 -0.70 -5.49 29.32
N GLN A 195 -1.89 -5.06 29.74
CA GLN A 195 -2.01 -4.09 30.82
C GLN A 195 -2.97 -4.66 31.86
N LYS A 196 -2.43 -5.46 32.78
CA LYS A 196 -3.03 -5.52 34.13
C LYS A 196 -2.91 -4.12 34.75
N PRO A 197 -3.90 -3.68 35.55
CA PRO A 197 -3.78 -2.45 36.31
C PRO A 197 -2.47 -2.45 37.08
N LYS A 198 -1.70 -1.36 37.02
CA LYS A 198 -0.60 -1.15 37.95
C LYS A 198 -1.24 -0.91 39.32
N ASP A 199 -1.28 -1.94 40.16
CA ASP A 199 -1.49 -1.74 41.59
C ASP A 199 -0.43 -0.75 42.07
N LYS A 200 -0.91 0.37 42.63
CA LYS A 200 -0.06 1.29 43.37
C LYS A 200 0.36 0.53 44.63
N GLY A 201 1.61 0.12 44.67
CA GLY A 201 2.25 -0.41 45.86
C GLY A 201 2.21 0.63 46.98
N ASN A 202 1.72 0.15 48.11
CA ASN A 202 1.82 0.58 49.51
C ASN A 202 2.80 1.73 49.81
#